data_AF-A0A2X1N0V8-F1
#
_entry.id   AF-A0A2X1N0V8-F1
#
_cell.length_a   1.000
_cell.length_b   1.000
_cell.length_c   1.000
_cell.angle_alpha   90.00
_cell.angle_beta   90.00
_cell.angle_gamma   90.00
#
_symmetry.space_group_name_H-M   'P 1'
#
loop_
_entity.id
_entity.type
_entity.pdbx_description
1 polymer ?
#
loop_
_entity_poly.entity_id
_entity_poly.type
_entity_poly.pdbx_seq_one_letter_code
_entity_poly.pdbx_strand_id
1 'polypeptide(L)' 'MEAKECKVQDILTENKKFIIPSYQRPYSWTVDNAEQLIDDIYKSSQSEENEYFIGV' A
#
# COMPACT_ATOMS: atom_id res chain seq x y z
N MET A 1 -6.57 -18.64 7.55
CA MET A 1 -5.69 -17.74 6.78
C MET A 1 -5.41 -16.58 7.71
N GLU A 2 -4.20 -16.48 8.24
CA GLU A 2 -3.85 -15.45 9.21
C GLU A 2 -3.37 -14.21 8.47
N ALA A 3 -3.94 -13.05 8.79
CA ALA A 3 -3.42 -11.77 8.36
C ALA A 3 -2.14 -11.49 9.15
N LYS A 4 -1.07 -11.12 8.45
CA LYS A 4 0.22 -10.80 9.06
C LYS A 4 0.63 -9.41 8.61
N GLU A 5 0.93 -8.55 9.58
CA GLU A 5 1.53 -7.25 9.35
C GLU A 5 2.93 -7.42 8.73
N CYS A 6 3.22 -6.62 7.73
CA CYS A 6 4.54 -6.57 7.10
C CYS A 6 4.86 -5.13 6.68
N LYS A 7 6.15 -4.78 6.67
CA LYS A 7 6.58 -3.43 6.30
C LYS A 7 6.47 -3.26 4.79
N VAL A 8 6.17 -2.05 4.33
CA VAL A 8 6.08 -1.73 2.89
C VAL A 8 7.36 -2.11 2.14
N GLN A 9 8.53 -1.90 2.76
CA GLN A 9 9.83 -2.31 2.20
C GLN A 9 9.94 -3.83 1.94
N ASP A 10 9.23 -4.66 2.72
CA ASP A 10 9.23 -6.11 2.54
C ASP A 10 8.31 -6.53 1.40
N ILE A 11 7.36 -5.66 1.02
CA ILE A 11 6.42 -5.88 -0.09
C ILE A 11 7.05 -5.36 -1.39
N LEU A 12 7.53 -4.12 -1.39
CA LEU A 12 8.12 -3.43 -2.54
C LEU A 12 9.61 -3.76 -2.69
N THR A 13 9.93 -5.05 -2.83
CA THR A 13 11.29 -5.56 -3.01
C THR A 13 11.40 -6.36 -4.30
N GLU A 14 12.58 -6.33 -4.93
CA GLU A 14 12.87 -7.10 -6.16
C GLU A 14 12.76 -8.62 -5.94
N ASN A 15 12.86 -9.06 -4.68
CA ASN A 15 12.81 -10.48 -4.31
C ASN A 15 11.38 -11.05 -4.22
N LYS A 16 10.34 -10.23 -4.43
CA LYS A 16 8.94 -10.67 -4.42
C LYS A 16 8.25 -10.35 -5.74
N LYS A 17 7.45 -11.31 -6.21
CA LYS A 17 6.64 -11.16 -7.41
C LYS A 17 5.17 -11.29 -7.06
N PHE A 18 4.39 -10.26 -7.39
CA PHE A 18 2.94 -10.28 -7.30
C PHE A 18 2.38 -10.62 -8.69
N ILE A 19 1.52 -11.63 -8.75
CA ILE A 19 0.87 -12.08 -9.98
C ILE A 19 -0.59 -11.67 -9.91
N ILE A 20 -1.02 -10.81 -10.83
CA ILE A 20 -2.42 -10.41 -10.95
C ILE A 20 -3.15 -11.52 -11.73
N PRO A 21 -4.18 -12.17 -11.16
CA PRO A 21 -4.92 -13.20 -11.87
C PRO A 21 -5.79 -12.59 -12.98
N SER A 22 -6.10 -13.39 -14.01
CA SER A 22 -6.86 -12.93 -15.18
C SER A 22 -8.30 -12.51 -14.87
N TYR A 23 -8.87 -13.00 -13.77
CA TYR A 23 -10.21 -12.64 -13.30
C TYR A 23 -10.23 -11.40 -12.40
N GLN A 24 -9.08 -10.77 -12.14
CA GLN A 24 -9.04 -9.51 -11.39
C GLN A 24 -9.68 -8.39 -12.20
N ARG A 25 -10.49 -7.56 -11.56
CA ARG A 25 -11.02 -6.34 -12.21
C ARG A 25 -9.88 -5.41 -12.66
N PRO A 26 -10.07 -4.63 -13.74
CA PRO A 26 -9.12 -3.58 -14.11
C PRO A 26 -8.87 -2.58 -12.97
N TYR A 27 -7.71 -1.92 -13.03
CA TYR A 27 -7.39 -0.80 -12.16
C TYR A 27 -8.49 0.26 -12.25
N SER A 28 -8.98 0.70 -11.09
CA SER A 28 -10.18 1.57 -10.98
C SER A 28 -9.93 2.82 -10.16
N TRP A 29 -8.73 2.99 -9.61
CA TRP A 29 -8.38 4.21 -8.89
C TRP A 29 -8.24 5.36 -9.88
N THR A 30 -8.83 6.48 -9.51
CA THR A 30 -8.62 7.76 -10.17
C THR A 30 -7.32 8.39 -9.68
N VAL A 31 -6.93 9.51 -10.29
CA VAL A 31 -5.81 10.33 -9.82
C VAL A 31 -6.04 10.76 -8.37
N ASP A 32 -7.24 11.25 -8.04
CA ASP A 32 -7.59 11.68 -6.69
C ASP A 32 -7.38 10.58 -5.64
N ASN A 33 -7.66 9.30 -5.98
CA ASN A 33 -7.40 8.19 -5.05
C ASN A 33 -5.90 7.97 -4.83
N ALA A 34 -5.10 8.08 -5.88
CA ALA A 34 -3.65 7.97 -5.78
C ALA A 34 -3.05 9.16 -5.01
N GLU A 35 -3.52 10.37 -5.26
CA GLU A 35 -3.12 11.59 -4.53
C GLU A 35 -3.42 11.46 -3.04
N GLN A 36 -4.63 11.01 -2.69
CA GLN A 36 -5.01 10.79 -1.29
C GLN A 36 -4.04 9.82 -0.58
N LEU A 37 -3.70 8.68 -1.22
CA LEU A 37 -2.77 7.74 -0.63
C LEU A 37 -1.39 8.37 -0.39
N ILE A 38 -0.87 9.13 -1.35
CA ILE A 38 0.44 9.78 -1.23
C ILE A 38 0.41 10.87 -0.14
N ASP A 39 -0.65 11.67 -0.11
CA ASP A 39 -0.84 12.71 0.90
C ASP A 39 -0.90 12.13 2.32
N ASP A 40 -1.59 11.00 2.49
CA ASP A 40 -1.71 10.35 3.78
C ASP A 40 -0.36 9.79 4.27
N ILE A 41 0.41 9.15 3.37
CA ILE A 41 1.79 8.71 3.64
C ILE A 41 2.70 9.90 3.98
N TYR A 42 2.54 11.01 3.26
CA TYR A 42 3.35 12.20 3.49
C TYR A 42 3.02 12.82 4.86
N LYS A 43 1.75 13.00 5.18
CA LYS A 43 1.31 13.52 6.49
C LYS A 43 1.77 12.63 7.63
N SER A 44 1.66 11.31 7.49
CA SER A 44 2.11 10.38 8.52
C SER A 44 3.63 10.42 8.72
N SER A 45 4.41 10.71 7.67
CA SER A 45 5.86 10.91 7.81
C SER A 45 6.24 12.15 8.63
N GLN A 46 5.31 13.10 8.79
CA GLN A 46 5.51 14.33 9.56
C GLN A 46 4.90 14.26 10.97
N SER A 47 4.15 13.20 11.31
CA SER A 47 3.59 13.04 12.64
C SER A 47 4.63 12.47 13.62
N GLU A 48 4.36 12.59 14.92
CA GLU A 48 5.16 11.94 15.96
C GLU A 48 4.83 10.44 16.11
N GLU A 49 3.91 9.92 15.28
CA GLU A 49 3.53 8.51 15.28
C GLU A 49 4.62 7.68 14.58
N ASN A 50 5.05 6.61 15.24
CA ASN A 50 6.14 5.77 14.71
C ASN A 50 5.68 4.81 13.60
N GLU A 51 4.37 4.62 13.45
CA GLU A 51 3.80 3.63 12.55
C GLU A 51 2.56 4.20 11.87
N TYR A 52 2.43 3.94 10.56
CA TYR A 52 1.26 4.28 9.77
C TYR A 52 0.81 3.06 8.99
N PHE A 53 -0.48 2.75 9.07
CA PHE A 53 -1.05 1.55 8.47
C PHE A 53 -1.62 1.84 7.08
N ILE A 54 -1.24 1.04 6.09
CA ILE A 54 -1.75 1.12 4.72
C ILE A 54 -2.44 -0.20 4.37
N GLY A 55 -3.75 -0.15 4.12
CA GLY A 55 -4.51 -1.31 3.67
C GLY A 55 -5.45 -1.89 4.72
N VAL A 56 -5.52 -3.22 4.79
CA VAL A 56 -6.42 -4.01 5.66
C VAL A 56 -5.62 -4.94 6.55
#